data_AF-A0A0D2PAH4-F1
#
_entry.id   AF-A0A0D2PAH4-F1
#
_cell.length_a   1.000
_cell.length_b   1.000
_cell.length_c   1.000
_cell.angle_alpha   90.00
_cell.angle_beta   90.00
_cell.angle_gamma   90.00
#
_symmetry.space_group_name_H-M   'P 1'
#
loop_
_entity.id
_entity.type
_entity.pdbx_description
1 polymer ?
#
loop_
_entity_poly.entity_id
_entity_poly.type
_entity_poly.pdbx_seq_one_letter_code
_entity_poly.pdbx_strand_id
1 'polypeptide(L)'
;MWWQLLYDVFYQSLRLPSFVQDLFYGKKESQNLPLEQSTENHVVAPTLQSLPAELCLHIFSFLELQPYIVAHGVCSKWRYLLSRAEIHPIRRRLFNLYHHMINTPGFLNTRGWTLDNLVPFNRQAYIDSLLSQYPAIPEDFRIWILEWPARLSIGCTWPGLPFVFSSTRSAMRRHGVNWLGHKNSSPQVLAALYKRMPAEDYKFIPGLIIWRGVHTTDWLILDETDPDLFGRVYVIDLRESFARTSVIPHNQLDPNDDYSDGYEPPINIPFDSWISYLENYWNTTHKFDHHLTWVLDDRGIPEPVEFLFDQALPWTRPSPLWTERHNAGEYLG
;
A
#
# COMPACT_ATOMS: atom_id res chain seq x y z
N MET A 1 12.51 -0.95 26.95
CA MET A 1 12.82 -2.14 27.77
C MET A 1 11.54 -2.82 28.27
N TRP A 2 10.60 -2.13 28.94
CA TRP A 2 9.31 -2.71 29.37
C TRP A 2 8.41 -3.18 28.22
N TRP A 3 8.43 -2.48 27.10
CA TRP A 3 7.67 -2.86 25.90
C TRP A 3 8.12 -4.18 25.29
N GLN A 4 9.42 -4.48 25.27
CA GLN A 4 9.95 -5.74 24.74
C GLN A 4 9.50 -6.93 25.61
N LEU A 5 9.51 -6.76 26.94
CA LEU A 5 9.02 -7.76 27.88
C LEU A 5 7.52 -7.99 27.75
N LEU A 6 6.72 -6.93 27.60
CA LEU A 6 5.28 -7.05 27.32
C LEU A 6 5.03 -7.71 25.95
N TYR A 7 5.85 -7.39 24.94
CA TYR A 7 5.78 -7.98 23.61
C TYR A 7 6.09 -9.48 23.66
N ASP A 8 7.15 -9.89 24.35
CA ASP A 8 7.54 -11.30 24.47
C ASP A 8 6.51 -12.10 25.29
N VAL A 9 6.02 -11.55 26.40
CA VAL A 9 4.93 -12.16 27.20
C VAL A 9 3.64 -12.25 26.38
N PHE A 10 3.33 -11.21 25.61
CA PHE A 10 2.19 -11.19 24.70
C PHE A 10 2.32 -12.32 23.68
N TYR A 11 3.42 -12.44 22.95
CA TYR A 11 3.60 -13.49 21.94
C TYR A 11 3.70 -14.91 22.49
N GLN A 12 4.33 -15.10 23.65
CA GLN A 12 4.39 -16.42 24.29
C GLN A 12 3.02 -16.90 24.78
N SER A 13 2.11 -15.98 25.14
CA SER A 13 0.77 -16.32 25.63
C SER A 13 -0.25 -16.64 24.53
N LEU A 14 0.09 -16.40 23.26
CA LEU A 14 -0.84 -16.47 22.15
C LEU A 14 -0.87 -17.85 21.48
N ARG A 15 -1.90 -18.65 21.79
CA ARG A 15 -2.31 -19.76 20.91
C ARG A 15 -3.06 -19.19 19.71
N LEU A 16 -2.31 -18.78 18.69
CA LEU A 16 -2.89 -18.21 17.48
C LEU A 16 -3.55 -19.30 16.62
N PRO A 17 -4.71 -19.03 15.99
CA PRO A 17 -5.23 -19.90 14.93
C PRO A 17 -4.16 -20.12 13.85
N SER A 18 -4.10 -21.33 13.27
CA SER A 18 -3.09 -21.70 12.26
C SER A 18 -3.00 -20.69 11.12
N PHE A 19 -4.14 -20.18 10.66
CA PHE A 19 -4.17 -19.18 9.59
C PHE A 19 -3.46 -17.86 9.97
N VAL A 20 -3.54 -17.43 11.24
CA VAL A 20 -2.88 -16.21 11.74
C VAL A 20 -1.38 -16.47 11.84
N GLN A 21 -0.98 -17.67 12.27
CA GLN A 21 0.43 -18.05 12.32
C GLN A 21 1.05 -18.05 10.91
N ASP A 22 0.37 -18.67 9.95
CA ASP A 22 0.78 -18.66 8.55
C ASP A 22 0.79 -17.24 7.96
N LEU A 23 -0.09 -16.36 8.43
CA LEU A 23 -0.15 -14.99 7.96
C LEU A 23 1.01 -14.13 8.46
N PHE A 24 1.45 -14.29 9.70
CA PHE A 24 2.47 -13.42 10.29
C PHE A 24 3.88 -14.04 10.34
N TYR A 25 3.99 -15.34 10.59
CA TYR A 25 5.27 -16.02 10.83
C TYR A 25 5.67 -16.96 9.71
N GLY A 26 4.69 -17.39 8.92
CA GLY A 26 4.90 -18.29 7.79
C GLY A 26 4.80 -19.72 8.24
N LYS A 27 4.86 -20.61 7.26
CA LYS A 27 4.88 -22.04 7.51
C LYS A 27 6.25 -22.38 8.11
N LYS A 28 6.41 -22.17 9.42
CA LYS A 28 7.53 -22.76 10.14
C LYS A 28 7.32 -24.27 10.05
N GLU A 29 8.23 -24.96 9.36
CA GLU A 29 8.41 -26.39 9.59
C GLU A 29 8.50 -26.55 11.10
N SER A 30 7.50 -27.20 11.68
CA SER A 30 7.42 -27.43 13.11
C SER A 30 8.57 -28.36 13.45
N GLN A 31 9.74 -27.79 13.72
CA GLN A 31 10.82 -28.52 14.35
C GLN A 31 10.26 -28.94 15.70
N ASN A 32 10.03 -30.25 15.83
CA ASN A 32 9.58 -30.91 17.05
C ASN A 32 10.64 -30.67 18.14
N LEU A 33 10.57 -29.51 18.80
CA LEU A 33 11.34 -29.25 20.01
C LEU A 33 10.81 -30.22 21.07
N PRO A 34 11.67 -31.07 21.66
CA PRO A 34 11.27 -31.98 22.71
C PRO A 34 10.64 -31.17 23.85
N LEU A 35 9.41 -31.51 24.24
CA LEU A 35 8.84 -31.02 25.49
C LEU A 35 9.66 -31.60 26.64
N GLU A 36 10.68 -30.87 27.11
CA GLU A 36 11.30 -31.17 28.39
C GLU A 36 10.26 -30.94 29.49
N GLN A 37 9.86 -32.03 30.14
CA GLN A 37 8.97 -32.02 31.28
C GLN A 37 9.73 -31.53 32.52
N SER A 38 9.83 -30.20 32.66
CA SER A 38 10.29 -29.55 33.89
C SER A 38 9.19 -29.63 34.95
N THR A 39 9.43 -30.43 36.00
CA THR A 39 8.57 -30.56 37.19
C THR A 39 9.02 -29.61 38.31
N GLU A 40 9.06 -28.31 38.04
CA GLU A 40 9.24 -27.29 39.08
C GLU A 40 7.95 -26.54 39.37
N ASN A 41 7.71 -26.26 40.65
CA ASN A 41 6.52 -25.56 41.18
C ASN A 41 6.38 -24.17 40.54
N HIS A 42 5.67 -24.11 39.41
CA HIS A 42 5.45 -22.88 38.66
C HIS A 42 4.52 -21.94 39.42
N VAL A 43 5.09 -20.86 39.95
CA VAL A 43 4.34 -19.64 40.25
C VAL A 43 3.67 -19.22 38.94
N VAL A 44 2.35 -19.32 38.88
CA VAL A 44 1.58 -18.91 37.70
C VAL A 44 1.74 -17.39 37.57
N ALA A 45 2.58 -16.97 36.63
CA ALA A 45 2.74 -15.55 36.34
C ALA A 45 1.36 -14.94 36.02
N PRO A 46 1.06 -13.73 36.53
CA PRO A 46 -0.21 -13.08 36.24
C PRO A 46 -0.38 -12.98 34.72
N THR A 47 -1.48 -13.53 34.22
CA THR A 47 -1.78 -13.50 32.79
C THR A 47 -2.39 -12.15 32.43
N LEU A 48 -2.27 -11.73 31.17
CA LEU A 48 -3.00 -10.54 30.67
C LEU A 48 -4.52 -10.61 30.94
N GLN A 49 -5.08 -11.79 31.15
CA GLN A 49 -6.50 -11.98 31.46
C GLN A 49 -6.89 -11.53 32.86
N SER A 50 -5.95 -11.48 33.81
CA SER A 50 -6.16 -11.02 35.19
C SER A 50 -6.01 -9.51 35.37
N LEU A 51 -5.59 -8.77 34.34
CA LEU A 51 -5.51 -7.32 34.41
C LEU A 51 -6.91 -6.68 34.40
N PRO A 52 -7.09 -5.55 35.13
CA PRO A 52 -8.24 -4.67 34.97
C PRO A 52 -8.44 -4.24 33.50
N ALA A 53 -9.71 -4.00 33.12
CA ALA A 53 -10.06 -3.69 31.74
C ALA A 53 -9.41 -2.38 31.25
N GLU A 54 -9.26 -1.40 32.14
CA GLU A 54 -8.66 -0.10 31.89
C GLU A 54 -7.19 -0.23 31.49
N LEU A 55 -6.45 -1.12 32.17
CA LEU A 55 -5.05 -1.40 31.82
C LEU A 55 -4.94 -2.12 30.48
N CYS A 56 -5.84 -3.06 30.19
CA CYS A 56 -5.89 -3.71 28.88
C CYS A 56 -6.18 -2.71 27.77
N LEU A 57 -7.15 -1.79 27.95
CA LEU A 57 -7.47 -0.75 26.98
C LEU A 57 -6.28 0.18 26.73
N HIS A 58 -5.57 0.56 27.80
CA HIS A 58 -4.36 1.37 27.70
C HIS A 58 -3.23 0.62 26.97
N ILE A 59 -3.00 -0.66 27.24
CA ILE A 59 -2.02 -1.46 26.50
C ILE A 59 -2.41 -1.52 25.01
N PHE A 60 -3.70 -1.76 24.73
CA PHE A 60 -4.22 -1.86 23.36
C PHE A 60 -4.12 -0.57 22.56
N SER A 61 -4.18 0.62 23.19
CA SER A 61 -4.01 1.90 22.48
C SER A 61 -2.60 2.09 21.88
N PHE A 62 -1.59 1.37 22.39
CA PHE A 62 -0.21 1.44 21.89
C PHE A 62 0.15 0.32 20.92
N LEU A 63 -0.75 -0.64 20.66
CA LEU A 63 -0.44 -1.70 19.71
C LEU A 63 -0.34 -1.14 18.29
N GLU A 64 0.74 -1.50 17.61
CA GLU A 64 0.86 -1.40 16.16
C GLU A 64 -0.17 -2.33 15.49
N LEU A 65 -0.39 -2.13 14.19
CA LEU A 65 -1.41 -2.85 13.44
C LEU A 65 -1.26 -4.38 13.50
N GLN A 66 -0.05 -4.94 13.35
CA GLN A 66 0.12 -6.41 13.37
C GLN A 66 -0.18 -7.02 14.74
N PRO A 67 0.43 -6.56 15.85
CA PRO A 67 0.03 -6.99 17.18
C PRO A 67 -1.46 -6.79 17.45
N TYR A 68 -2.06 -5.72 16.94
CA TYR A 68 -3.49 -5.45 17.09
C TYR A 68 -4.37 -6.48 16.35
N ILE A 69 -4.02 -6.83 15.10
CA ILE A 69 -4.70 -7.91 14.35
C ILE A 69 -4.58 -9.24 15.09
N VAL A 70 -3.39 -9.55 15.59
CA VAL A 70 -3.10 -10.76 16.36
C VAL A 70 -3.92 -10.78 17.66
N ALA A 71 -3.96 -9.67 18.40
CA ALA A 71 -4.76 -9.48 19.61
C ALA A 71 -6.26 -9.76 19.36
N HIS A 72 -6.76 -9.31 18.21
CA HIS A 72 -8.15 -9.51 17.84
C HIS A 72 -8.49 -11.00 17.60
N GLY A 73 -7.52 -11.83 17.23
CA GLY A 73 -7.70 -13.27 17.02
C GLY A 73 -7.76 -14.13 18.29
N VAL A 74 -7.53 -13.55 19.48
CA VAL A 74 -7.26 -14.32 20.72
C VAL A 74 -8.51 -14.89 21.37
N CYS A 75 -9.43 -14.03 21.79
CA CYS A 75 -10.67 -14.42 22.46
C CYS A 75 -11.73 -13.33 22.33
N SER A 76 -12.99 -13.66 22.67
CA SER A 76 -14.11 -12.70 22.62
C SER A 76 -13.92 -11.49 23.55
N LYS A 77 -13.36 -11.69 24.75
CA LYS A 77 -13.06 -10.61 25.71
C LYS A 77 -12.10 -9.59 25.11
N TRP A 78 -11.04 -10.05 24.44
CA TRP A 78 -10.06 -9.17 23.81
C TRP A 78 -10.65 -8.42 22.62
N ARG A 79 -11.42 -9.10 21.75
CA ARG A 79 -12.13 -8.43 20.65
C ARG A 79 -13.01 -7.28 21.13
N TYR A 80 -13.76 -7.51 22.21
CA TYR A 80 -14.60 -6.49 22.83
C TYR A 80 -13.77 -5.31 23.37
N LEU A 81 -12.68 -5.58 24.08
CA LEU A 81 -11.80 -4.54 24.62
C LEU A 81 -11.08 -3.76 23.51
N LEU A 82 -10.53 -4.44 22.51
CA LEU A 82 -9.86 -3.81 21.35
C LEU A 82 -10.79 -2.83 20.64
N SER A 83 -12.06 -3.19 20.40
CA SER A 83 -13.02 -2.28 19.77
C SER A 83 -13.23 -0.97 20.53
N ARG A 84 -12.95 -0.96 21.84
CA ARG A 84 -13.07 0.19 22.76
C ARG A 84 -11.75 0.91 23.01
N ALA A 85 -10.62 0.31 22.65
CA ALA A 85 -9.31 0.95 22.82
C ALA A 85 -9.19 2.16 21.91
N GLU A 86 -8.59 3.24 22.41
CA GLU A 86 -8.34 4.46 21.65
C GLU A 86 -7.07 4.33 20.80
N ILE A 87 -7.16 3.56 19.72
CA ILE A 87 -6.05 3.43 18.76
C ILE A 87 -6.03 4.58 17.75
N HIS A 88 -4.84 4.82 17.19
CA HIS A 88 -4.62 5.78 16.12
C HIS A 88 -5.65 5.60 14.97
N PRO A 89 -6.27 6.67 14.44
CA PRO A 89 -7.34 6.58 13.44
C PRO A 89 -6.91 5.85 12.15
N ILE A 90 -5.68 6.07 11.70
CA ILE A 90 -5.09 5.37 10.53
C ILE A 90 -5.02 3.86 10.77
N ARG A 91 -4.53 3.43 11.95
CA ARG A 91 -4.48 2.00 12.32
C ARG A 91 -5.88 1.40 12.37
N ARG A 92 -6.87 2.15 12.87
CA ARG A 92 -8.28 1.72 12.87
C ARG A 92 -8.82 1.51 11.46
N ARG A 93 -8.56 2.44 10.53
CA ARG A 93 -8.96 2.28 9.11
C ARG A 93 -8.28 1.07 8.47
N LEU A 94 -6.96 0.91 8.64
CA LEU A 94 -6.23 -0.26 8.13
C LEU A 94 -6.75 -1.58 8.74
N PHE A 95 -7.08 -1.58 10.02
CA PHE A 95 -7.67 -2.75 10.68
C PHE A 95 -9.06 -3.09 10.13
N ASN A 96 -9.89 -2.09 9.83
CA ASN A 96 -11.17 -2.29 9.18
C ASN A 96 -10.98 -2.83 7.75
N LEU A 97 -10.02 -2.30 7.00
CA LEU A 97 -9.65 -2.80 5.67
C LEU A 97 -9.19 -4.26 5.74
N TYR A 98 -8.33 -4.61 6.71
CA TYR A 98 -7.94 -5.99 6.98
C TYR A 98 -9.17 -6.90 7.16
N HIS A 99 -10.10 -6.50 8.03
CA HIS A 99 -11.32 -7.26 8.27
C HIS A 99 -12.19 -7.41 7.03
N HIS A 100 -12.34 -6.34 6.25
CA HIS A 100 -13.07 -6.36 5.01
C HIS A 100 -12.45 -7.35 4.01
N MET A 101 -11.12 -7.30 3.86
CA MET A 101 -10.39 -8.20 2.98
C MET A 101 -10.56 -9.67 3.35
N ILE A 102 -10.27 -10.05 4.60
CA ILE A 102 -10.29 -11.47 5.00
C ILE A 102 -11.70 -12.09 4.94
N ASN A 103 -12.75 -11.26 4.99
CA ASN A 103 -14.14 -11.70 4.91
C ASN A 103 -14.69 -11.68 3.47
N THR A 104 -13.90 -11.23 2.48
CA THR A 104 -14.32 -11.18 1.08
C THR A 104 -14.01 -12.51 0.36
N PRO A 105 -15.01 -13.17 -0.27
CA PRO A 105 -14.78 -14.34 -1.12
C PRO A 105 -13.88 -13.96 -2.29
N GLY A 106 -12.64 -14.45 -2.30
CA GLY A 106 -11.61 -14.07 -3.29
C GLY A 106 -10.28 -13.66 -2.66
N PHE A 107 -10.25 -13.35 -1.36
CA PHE A 107 -9.02 -13.02 -0.66
C PHE A 107 -7.95 -14.13 -0.75
N LEU A 108 -8.34 -15.40 -0.64
CA LEU A 108 -7.39 -16.50 -0.77
C LEU A 108 -6.75 -16.57 -2.16
N ASN A 109 -7.46 -16.13 -3.21
CA ASN A 109 -6.95 -16.14 -4.57
C ASN A 109 -5.79 -15.15 -4.75
N THR A 110 -5.79 -14.04 -4.00
CA THR A 110 -4.73 -13.01 -4.10
C THR A 110 -3.42 -13.41 -3.43
N ARG A 111 -3.44 -14.48 -2.61
CA ARG A 111 -2.31 -14.85 -1.75
C ARG A 111 -1.22 -15.65 -2.44
N GLY A 112 -1.58 -16.60 -3.32
CA GLY A 112 -0.61 -17.57 -3.87
C GLY A 112 0.60 -16.86 -4.47
N TRP A 113 0.37 -16.04 -5.48
CA TRP A 113 1.43 -15.26 -6.13
C TRP A 113 2.18 -14.35 -5.16
N THR A 114 1.46 -13.64 -4.27
CA THR A 114 2.08 -12.74 -3.29
C THR A 114 3.06 -13.48 -2.38
N LEU A 115 2.71 -14.68 -1.91
CA LEU A 115 3.56 -15.47 -1.03
C LEU A 115 4.79 -16.02 -1.76
N ASP A 116 4.62 -16.46 -3.01
CA ASP A 116 5.69 -17.04 -3.82
C ASP A 116 6.73 -16.00 -4.26
N ASN A 117 6.35 -14.72 -4.31
CA ASN A 117 7.19 -13.63 -4.81
C ASN A 117 7.61 -12.64 -3.73
N LEU A 118 7.24 -12.87 -2.47
CA LEU A 118 7.61 -11.95 -1.39
C LEU A 118 9.09 -12.10 -1.06
N VAL A 119 9.82 -10.99 -1.15
CA VAL A 119 11.24 -10.93 -0.77
C VAL A 119 11.42 -10.27 0.61
N PRO A 120 12.53 -10.55 1.31
CA PRO A 120 12.89 -9.79 2.50
C PRO A 120 12.92 -8.28 2.21
N PHE A 121 12.24 -7.49 3.03
CA PHE A 121 12.03 -6.07 2.81
C PHE A 121 12.32 -5.28 4.08
N ASN A 122 13.31 -4.38 4.03
CA ASN A 122 13.63 -3.49 5.15
C ASN A 122 12.75 -2.24 5.08
N ARG A 123 11.65 -2.27 5.85
CA ARG A 123 10.64 -1.21 5.89
C ARG A 123 11.20 0.14 6.34
N GLN A 124 12.07 0.14 7.35
CA GLN A 124 12.64 1.38 7.88
C GLN A 124 13.60 2.01 6.88
N ALA A 125 14.51 1.21 6.30
CA ALA A 125 15.42 1.71 5.27
C ALA A 125 14.69 2.27 4.05
N TYR A 126 13.55 1.69 3.68
CA TYR A 126 12.70 2.22 2.60
C TYR A 126 12.15 3.62 2.94
N ILE A 127 11.64 3.81 4.15
CA ILE A 127 11.15 5.12 4.61
C ILE A 127 12.29 6.12 4.74
N ASP A 128 13.44 5.72 5.30
CA ASP A 128 14.61 6.58 5.43
C ASP A 128 15.15 7.00 4.06
N SER A 129 15.13 6.09 3.07
CA SER A 129 15.50 6.38 1.69
C SER A 129 14.56 7.40 1.04
N LEU A 130 13.25 7.31 1.28
CA LEU A 130 12.30 8.33 0.82
C LEU A 130 12.53 9.68 1.51
N LEU A 131 12.71 9.69 2.83
CA LEU A 131 12.95 10.91 3.60
C LEU A 131 14.27 11.59 3.24
N SER A 132 15.27 10.83 2.78
CA SER A 132 16.53 11.38 2.27
C SER A 132 16.37 12.11 0.93
N GLN A 133 15.33 11.78 0.15
CA GLN A 133 15.02 12.41 -1.13
C GLN A 133 14.04 13.57 -0.99
N TYR A 134 13.08 13.44 -0.07
CA TYR A 134 12.05 14.45 0.17
C TYR A 134 11.61 14.44 1.65
N PRO A 135 11.56 15.58 2.34
CA PRO A 135 11.48 15.63 3.80
C PRO A 135 10.14 15.18 4.40
N ALA A 136 9.10 15.03 3.59
CA ALA A 136 7.75 14.70 4.06
C ALA A 136 7.15 13.48 3.36
N ILE A 137 6.47 12.63 4.14
CA ILE A 137 5.74 11.47 3.65
C ILE A 137 4.35 11.46 4.31
N PRO A 138 3.27 11.20 3.55
CA PRO A 138 1.93 11.03 4.11
C PRO A 138 1.93 9.96 5.22
N GLU A 139 1.41 10.31 6.40
CA GLU A 139 1.52 9.45 7.59
C GLU A 139 0.78 8.11 7.41
N ASP A 140 -0.29 8.08 6.61
CA ASP A 140 -1.03 6.87 6.32
C ASP A 140 -0.26 5.90 5.41
N PHE A 141 0.46 6.42 4.41
CA PHE A 141 1.42 5.65 3.63
C PHE A 141 2.56 5.15 4.50
N ARG A 142 3.12 6.01 5.38
CA ARG A 142 4.20 5.64 6.30
C ARG A 142 3.80 4.50 7.24
N ILE A 143 2.67 4.63 7.93
CA ILE A 143 2.12 3.59 8.82
C ILE A 143 1.82 2.31 8.02
N TRP A 144 1.31 2.41 6.80
CA TRP A 144 1.09 1.24 5.94
C TRP A 144 2.39 0.51 5.62
N ILE A 145 3.45 1.20 5.20
CA ILE A 145 4.76 0.58 4.93
C ILE A 145 5.31 -0.12 6.19
N LEU A 146 5.25 0.55 7.34
CA LEU A 146 5.86 0.07 8.58
C LEU A 146 5.07 -1.09 9.20
N GLU A 147 3.74 -1.03 9.18
CA GLU A 147 2.90 -1.91 10.00
C GLU A 147 2.03 -2.87 9.18
N TRP A 148 1.73 -2.61 7.89
CA TRP A 148 0.86 -3.49 7.11
C TRP A 148 1.47 -4.90 6.96
N PRO A 149 0.70 -5.99 7.09
CA PRO A 149 1.21 -7.33 6.85
C PRO A 149 1.57 -7.51 5.37
N ALA A 150 2.85 -7.73 5.06
CA ALA A 150 3.35 -7.82 3.68
C ALA A 150 2.63 -8.90 2.84
N ARG A 151 2.22 -9.98 3.51
CA ARG A 151 1.46 -11.11 2.92
C ARG A 151 0.01 -10.79 2.58
N LEU A 152 -0.46 -9.60 2.95
CA LEU A 152 -1.76 -9.04 2.60
C LEU A 152 -1.61 -7.94 1.55
N SER A 153 -0.63 -8.07 0.64
CA SER A 153 -0.48 -7.10 -0.44
C SER A 153 -1.78 -6.99 -1.24
N ILE A 154 -2.21 -5.75 -1.46
CA ILE A 154 -3.46 -5.42 -2.15
C ILE A 154 -3.14 -5.25 -3.63
N GLY A 155 -3.61 -6.17 -4.47
CA GLY A 155 -3.33 -6.12 -5.92
C GLY A 155 -1.85 -6.19 -6.29
N CYS A 156 -1.04 -6.88 -5.47
CA CYS A 156 0.43 -6.89 -5.59
C CYS A 156 1.10 -5.51 -5.42
N THR A 157 0.41 -4.56 -4.78
CA THR A 157 0.97 -3.27 -4.38
C THR A 157 1.71 -3.45 -3.05
N TRP A 158 3.00 -3.77 -3.09
CA TRP A 158 3.87 -3.84 -1.91
C TRP A 158 5.34 -3.68 -2.33
N PRO A 159 6.16 -2.86 -1.66
CA PRO A 159 7.55 -2.66 -2.08
C PRO A 159 8.42 -3.91 -2.03
N GLY A 160 8.09 -4.87 -1.15
CA GLY A 160 8.78 -6.17 -1.07
C GLY A 160 8.31 -7.19 -2.12
N LEU A 161 7.68 -6.75 -3.20
CA LEU A 161 7.31 -7.58 -4.35
C LEU A 161 8.12 -7.15 -5.58
N PRO A 162 8.38 -8.06 -6.52
CA PRO A 162 9.25 -7.79 -7.66
C PRO A 162 8.69 -6.73 -8.61
N PHE A 163 9.60 -5.96 -9.22
CA PHE A 163 9.31 -5.00 -10.27
C PHE A 163 9.17 -5.72 -11.63
N VAL A 164 8.03 -6.38 -11.83
CA VAL A 164 7.73 -7.17 -13.03
C VAL A 164 6.40 -6.72 -13.65
N PHE A 165 6.35 -6.66 -14.98
CA PHE A 165 5.12 -6.33 -15.69
C PHE A 165 4.18 -7.53 -15.74
N SER A 166 2.99 -7.37 -15.17
CA SER A 166 1.91 -8.35 -15.29
C SER A 166 1.09 -8.03 -16.53
N SER A 167 1.22 -8.85 -17.56
CA SER A 167 0.31 -8.87 -18.72
C SER A 167 -1.03 -9.52 -18.42
N THR A 168 -1.14 -10.22 -17.30
CA THR A 168 -2.38 -10.89 -16.90
C THR A 168 -3.20 -10.01 -15.97
N ARG A 169 -4.51 -9.93 -16.24
CA ARG A 169 -5.48 -9.43 -15.26
C ARG A 169 -6.10 -10.65 -14.61
N SER A 170 -5.58 -11.04 -13.45
CA SER A 170 -6.16 -12.11 -12.64
C SER A 170 -6.60 -11.54 -11.30
N ALA A 171 -7.39 -12.32 -10.55
CA ALA A 171 -7.64 -11.99 -9.15
C ALA A 171 -6.34 -11.94 -8.32
N MET A 172 -5.27 -12.60 -8.79
CA MET A 172 -4.01 -12.65 -8.07
C MET A 172 -3.21 -11.36 -8.17
N ARG A 173 -3.25 -10.71 -9.33
CA ARG A 173 -2.33 -9.63 -9.66
C ARG A 173 -2.97 -8.59 -10.57
N ARG A 174 -2.74 -7.32 -10.22
CA ARG A 174 -3.11 -6.18 -11.05
C ARG A 174 -2.34 -6.23 -12.37
N HIS A 175 -2.99 -5.87 -13.47
CA HIS A 175 -2.33 -5.69 -14.76
C HIS A 175 -1.43 -4.43 -14.73
N GLY A 176 -0.18 -4.56 -15.17
CA GLY A 176 0.83 -3.51 -15.12
C GLY A 176 1.98 -3.80 -14.17
N VAL A 177 2.57 -2.75 -13.62
CA VAL A 177 3.82 -2.80 -12.84
C VAL A 177 3.62 -2.18 -11.46
N ASN A 178 4.09 -2.88 -10.43
CA ASN A 178 4.26 -2.35 -9.08
C ASN A 178 5.51 -1.48 -8.99
N TRP A 179 5.37 -0.15 -9.03
CA TRP A 179 6.50 0.77 -9.00
C TRP A 179 7.12 0.94 -7.61
N LEU A 180 6.39 0.57 -6.56
CA LEU A 180 6.93 0.58 -5.19
C LEU A 180 8.10 -0.39 -5.01
N GLY A 181 8.16 -1.46 -5.82
CA GLY A 181 9.26 -2.45 -5.79
C GLY A 181 10.45 -2.08 -6.67
N HIS A 182 10.45 -0.90 -7.32
CA HIS A 182 11.54 -0.48 -8.19
C HIS A 182 12.87 -0.36 -7.42
N LYS A 183 13.97 -0.77 -8.06
CA LYS A 183 15.35 -0.76 -7.50
C LYS A 183 15.47 -1.43 -6.12
N ASN A 184 14.82 -2.58 -5.92
CA ASN A 184 15.01 -3.44 -4.74
C ASN A 184 14.95 -2.70 -3.39
N SER A 185 13.91 -1.88 -3.17
CA SER A 185 13.68 -1.08 -1.95
C SER A 185 14.35 0.29 -1.89
N SER A 186 14.89 0.79 -3.00
CA SER A 186 15.24 2.21 -3.15
C SER A 186 14.20 2.91 -4.02
N PRO A 187 13.04 3.28 -3.46
CA PRO A 187 12.01 4.00 -4.20
C PRO A 187 12.56 5.35 -4.64
N GLN A 188 12.04 5.87 -5.75
CA GLN A 188 12.48 7.16 -6.28
C GLN A 188 11.33 8.15 -6.20
N VAL A 189 11.57 9.29 -5.55
CA VAL A 189 10.69 10.45 -5.66
C VAL A 189 10.83 11.00 -7.08
N LEU A 190 9.71 11.17 -7.77
CA LEU A 190 9.61 11.59 -9.16
C LEU A 190 8.71 12.82 -9.28
N ALA A 191 8.79 13.50 -10.42
CA ALA A 191 8.01 14.70 -10.70
C ALA A 191 6.72 14.35 -11.43
N ALA A 192 5.56 14.64 -10.84
CA ALA A 192 4.29 14.64 -11.53
C ALA A 192 4.05 16.03 -12.14
N LEU A 193 3.54 16.08 -13.38
CA LEU A 193 3.09 17.33 -13.99
C LEU A 193 1.77 17.74 -13.33
N TYR A 194 1.69 18.95 -12.80
CA TYR A 194 0.51 19.53 -12.21
C TYR A 194 -0.02 20.65 -13.10
N LYS A 195 -1.34 20.69 -13.32
CA LYS A 195 -2.03 21.75 -14.04
C LYS A 195 -3.04 22.43 -13.11
N ARG A 196 -2.86 23.72 -12.87
CA ARG A 196 -3.84 24.56 -12.19
C ARG A 196 -4.82 25.12 -13.19
N MET A 197 -6.10 24.86 -12.98
CA MET A 197 -7.20 25.44 -13.75
C MET A 197 -7.81 26.63 -12.99
N PRO A 198 -8.34 27.66 -13.69
CA PRO A 198 -8.38 27.85 -15.15
C PRO A 198 -7.13 28.55 -15.72
N ALA A 199 -6.16 28.90 -14.87
CA ALA A 199 -5.02 29.76 -15.24
C ALA A 199 -4.04 29.13 -16.25
N GLU A 200 -4.17 27.84 -16.56
CA GLU A 200 -3.21 27.06 -17.37
C GLU A 200 -1.76 27.12 -16.85
N ASP A 201 -1.61 27.27 -15.53
CA ASP A 201 -0.31 27.25 -14.88
C ASP A 201 0.13 25.79 -14.69
N TYR A 202 1.30 25.45 -15.24
CA TYR A 202 1.91 24.14 -15.09
C TYR A 202 3.09 24.22 -14.13
N LYS A 203 3.16 23.31 -13.16
CA LYS A 203 4.35 23.09 -12.33
C LYS A 203 4.64 21.62 -12.19
N PHE A 204 5.88 21.28 -11.83
CA PHE A 204 6.20 19.94 -11.37
C PHE A 204 6.00 19.85 -9.86
N ILE A 205 5.38 18.77 -9.41
CA ILE A 205 5.19 18.48 -7.99
C ILE A 205 5.81 17.13 -7.64
N PRO A 206 6.38 16.97 -6.44
CA PRO A 206 6.97 15.72 -6.01
C PRO A 206 5.89 14.65 -5.79
N GLY A 207 6.17 13.42 -6.23
CA GLY A 207 5.28 12.29 -6.10
C GLY A 207 5.99 10.95 -6.25
N LEU A 208 5.31 9.87 -5.86
CA LEU A 208 5.74 8.50 -6.04
C LEU A 208 4.81 7.81 -7.04
N ILE A 209 5.39 7.12 -8.03
CA ILE A 209 4.60 6.19 -8.84
C ILE A 209 4.32 4.95 -8.00
N ILE A 210 3.05 4.65 -7.80
CA ILE A 210 2.57 3.47 -7.07
C ILE A 210 2.48 2.31 -8.04
N TRP A 211 1.79 2.54 -9.16
CA TRP A 211 1.47 1.53 -10.14
C TRP A 211 1.46 2.13 -11.54
N ARG A 212 1.85 1.34 -12.53
CA ARG A 212 1.73 1.72 -13.95
C ARG A 212 1.06 0.62 -14.75
N GLY A 213 -0.15 0.86 -15.21
CA GLY A 213 -0.81 0.05 -16.21
C GLY A 213 -0.35 0.41 -17.62
N VAL A 214 -0.94 -0.26 -18.61
CA VAL A 214 -0.70 0.09 -20.03
C VAL A 214 -1.22 1.48 -20.36
N HIS A 215 -2.27 1.91 -19.67
CA HIS A 215 -2.96 3.17 -19.94
C HIS A 215 -3.11 4.07 -18.72
N THR A 216 -2.69 3.63 -17.54
CA THR A 216 -2.84 4.44 -16.33
C THR A 216 -1.55 4.52 -15.57
N THR A 217 -1.33 5.65 -14.89
CA THR A 217 -0.27 5.77 -13.89
C THR A 217 -0.87 6.29 -12.59
N ASP A 218 -0.61 5.58 -11.51
CA ASP A 218 -1.12 5.88 -10.19
C ASP A 218 -0.01 6.58 -9.40
N TRP A 219 -0.29 7.79 -8.92
CA TRP A 219 0.67 8.68 -8.27
C TRP A 219 0.25 8.98 -6.83
N LEU A 220 1.15 8.80 -5.86
CA LEU A 220 1.02 9.36 -4.52
C LEU A 220 1.73 10.71 -4.47
N ILE A 221 1.01 11.79 -4.16
CA ILE A 221 1.58 13.14 -4.16
C ILE A 221 2.21 13.48 -2.81
N LEU A 222 3.40 14.06 -2.85
CA LEU A 222 4.19 14.43 -1.67
C LEU A 222 4.32 15.95 -1.47
N ASP A 223 3.67 16.78 -2.30
CA ASP A 223 3.78 18.25 -2.24
C ASP A 223 3.14 18.82 -0.97
N GLU A 224 3.93 18.98 0.09
CA GLU A 224 3.48 19.55 1.38
C GLU A 224 3.15 21.06 1.28
N THR A 225 3.59 21.73 0.23
CA THR A 225 3.31 23.15 0.02
C THR A 225 1.85 23.40 -0.35
N ASP A 226 1.16 22.36 -0.82
CA ASP A 226 -0.25 22.38 -1.17
C ASP A 226 -1.01 21.31 -0.37
N PRO A 227 -1.66 21.69 0.75
CA PRO A 227 -2.41 20.77 1.61
C PRO A 227 -3.53 20.03 0.88
N ASP A 228 -4.04 20.59 -0.22
CA ASP A 228 -5.06 19.95 -1.03
C ASP A 228 -4.49 18.82 -1.90
N LEU A 229 -3.18 18.71 -2.06
CA LEU A 229 -2.53 17.66 -2.86
C LEU A 229 -1.81 16.63 -2.00
N PHE A 230 -1.21 17.05 -0.89
CA PHE A 230 -0.39 16.20 -0.04
C PHE A 230 -1.13 14.92 0.41
N GLY A 231 -0.55 13.76 0.12
CA GLY A 231 -1.10 12.46 0.52
C GLY A 231 -2.26 11.94 -0.33
N ARG A 232 -2.70 12.69 -1.35
CA ARG A 232 -3.68 12.20 -2.30
C ARG A 232 -3.07 11.25 -3.30
N VAL A 233 -3.89 10.33 -3.79
CA VAL A 233 -3.53 9.42 -4.88
C VAL A 233 -4.29 9.80 -6.14
N TYR A 234 -3.58 10.03 -7.24
CA TYR A 234 -4.14 10.36 -8.55
C TYR A 234 -3.95 9.20 -9.52
N VAL A 235 -4.99 8.88 -10.28
CA VAL A 235 -4.89 7.91 -11.39
C VAL A 235 -4.99 8.71 -12.69
N ILE A 236 -3.90 8.71 -13.45
CA ILE A 236 -3.77 9.49 -14.67
C ILE A 236 -3.90 8.56 -15.87
N ASP A 237 -4.83 8.83 -16.79
CA ASP A 237 -4.94 8.11 -18.06
C ASP A 237 -3.95 8.65 -19.10
N LEU A 238 -3.21 7.75 -19.74
CA LEU A 238 -2.18 8.02 -20.75
C LEU A 238 -2.70 7.90 -22.18
N ARG A 239 -3.93 7.40 -22.40
CA ARG A 239 -4.56 7.31 -23.73
C ARG A 239 -4.97 8.67 -24.27
N GLU A 240 -5.25 9.60 -23.38
CA GLU A 240 -5.82 10.89 -23.72
C GLU A 240 -4.73 11.94 -23.94
N SER A 241 -5.06 13.05 -24.61
CA SER A 241 -4.09 14.09 -24.98
C SER A 241 -3.26 14.60 -23.78
N PHE A 242 -2.07 15.16 -24.03
CA PHE A 242 -1.13 15.65 -23.00
C PHE A 242 -1.78 16.46 -21.87
N ALA A 243 -2.87 17.20 -22.16
CA ALA A 243 -3.64 17.96 -21.18
C ALA A 243 -4.27 17.11 -20.05
N ARG A 244 -4.44 15.79 -20.25
CA ARG A 244 -5.00 14.85 -19.26
C ARG A 244 -3.92 14.00 -18.56
N THR A 245 -2.65 14.20 -18.90
CA THR A 245 -1.51 13.54 -18.22
C THR A 245 -1.02 14.27 -16.96
N SER A 246 -1.72 15.34 -16.56
CA SER A 246 -1.39 16.16 -15.40
C SER A 246 -2.31 15.91 -14.21
N VAL A 247 -1.77 16.04 -13.00
CA VAL A 247 -2.53 16.12 -11.75
C VAL A 247 -3.34 17.42 -11.72
N ILE A 248 -4.65 17.31 -11.48
CA ILE A 248 -5.57 18.45 -11.37
C ILE A 248 -6.18 18.45 -9.95
N PRO A 249 -6.13 19.57 -9.19
CA PRO A 249 -6.76 19.66 -7.88
C PRO A 249 -8.25 19.29 -7.90
N HIS A 250 -8.70 18.58 -6.86
CA HIS A 250 -10.11 18.20 -6.75
C HIS A 250 -11.05 19.42 -6.69
N ASN A 251 -10.65 20.47 -5.96
CA ASN A 251 -11.43 21.69 -5.78
C ASN A 251 -11.51 22.58 -7.04
N GLN A 252 -10.81 22.21 -8.12
CA GLN A 252 -10.83 22.93 -9.39
C GLN A 252 -11.63 22.23 -10.48
N LEU A 253 -12.18 21.04 -10.18
CA LEU A 253 -13.14 20.40 -11.07
C LEU A 253 -14.46 21.16 -10.94
N ASP A 254 -14.90 21.83 -12.01
CA ASP A 254 -16.22 22.48 -12.03
C ASP A 254 -17.29 21.38 -11.97
N PRO A 255 -18.10 21.30 -10.90
CA PRO A 255 -19.17 20.30 -10.81
C PRO A 255 -20.28 20.53 -11.86
N ASN A 256 -20.32 21.71 -12.49
CA ASN A 256 -21.27 22.07 -13.54
C ASN A 256 -20.69 22.00 -14.95
N ASP A 257 -19.45 21.54 -15.13
CA ASP A 257 -18.98 21.12 -16.45
C ASP A 257 -19.79 19.87 -16.82
N ASP A 258 -20.97 20.13 -17.37
CA ASP A 258 -21.88 19.14 -17.88
C ASP A 258 -21.19 18.52 -19.10
N TYR A 259 -20.53 17.39 -18.88
CA TYR A 259 -19.95 16.51 -19.91
C TYR A 259 -21.06 15.93 -20.81
N SER A 260 -21.98 16.78 -21.26
CA SER A 260 -23.18 16.51 -22.04
C SER A 260 -22.89 16.01 -23.45
N ASP A 261 -21.64 16.13 -23.91
CA ASP A 261 -21.17 15.60 -25.20
C ASP A 261 -20.78 14.11 -25.16
N GLY A 262 -21.11 13.38 -24.09
CA GLY A 262 -20.88 11.93 -24.00
C GLY A 262 -19.43 11.53 -23.77
N TYR A 263 -18.58 12.47 -23.37
CA TYR A 263 -17.22 12.19 -22.93
C TYR A 263 -17.25 11.67 -21.49
N GLU A 264 -16.60 10.53 -21.24
CA GLU A 264 -16.42 10.03 -19.88
C GLU A 264 -15.69 11.10 -19.04
N PRO A 265 -16.14 11.36 -17.81
CA PRO A 265 -15.48 12.31 -16.92
C PRO A 265 -14.00 11.92 -16.78
N PRO A 266 -13.08 12.90 -16.70
CA PRO A 266 -11.65 12.62 -16.63
C PRO A 266 -11.36 11.68 -15.45
N ILE A 267 -10.57 10.64 -15.71
CA ILE A 267 -10.14 9.60 -14.75
C ILE A 267 -9.33 10.17 -13.57
N ASN A 268 -9.08 11.48 -13.56
CA ASN A 268 -8.28 12.22 -12.60
C ASN A 268 -9.02 12.57 -11.29
N ILE A 269 -9.91 11.70 -10.81
CA ILE A 269 -10.56 11.88 -9.51
C ILE A 269 -9.58 11.40 -8.44
N PRO A 270 -9.03 12.29 -7.59
CA PRO A 270 -8.10 11.85 -6.57
C PRO A 270 -8.79 11.06 -5.48
N PHE A 271 -8.08 10.09 -4.94
CA PHE A 271 -8.39 9.53 -3.64
C PHE A 271 -7.88 10.49 -2.57
N ASP A 272 -8.72 10.75 -1.57
CA ASP A 272 -8.41 11.68 -0.46
C ASP A 272 -7.20 11.24 0.37
N SER A 273 -6.82 9.97 0.32
CA SER A 273 -5.73 9.41 1.12
C SER A 273 -5.21 8.11 0.50
N TRP A 274 -4.02 7.67 0.93
CA TRP A 274 -3.47 6.36 0.54
C TRP A 274 -4.42 5.22 0.92
N ILE A 275 -5.03 5.29 2.10
CA ILE A 275 -5.96 4.25 2.56
C ILE A 275 -7.23 4.23 1.71
N SER A 276 -7.79 5.40 1.35
CA SER A 276 -8.97 5.47 0.49
C SER A 276 -8.70 4.84 -0.88
N TYR A 277 -7.49 5.03 -1.42
CA TYR A 277 -7.05 4.37 -2.64
C TYR A 277 -7.01 2.84 -2.48
N LEU A 278 -6.42 2.33 -1.40
CA LEU A 278 -6.39 0.88 -1.12
C LEU A 278 -7.79 0.28 -0.94
N GLU A 279 -8.67 0.96 -0.21
CA GLU A 279 -10.07 0.57 0.01
C GLU A 279 -10.82 0.48 -1.32
N ASN A 280 -10.73 1.52 -2.15
CA ASN A 280 -11.37 1.53 -3.46
C ASN A 280 -10.80 0.45 -4.39
N TYR A 281 -9.47 0.29 -4.39
CA TYR A 281 -8.83 -0.73 -5.20
C TYR A 281 -9.29 -2.13 -4.80
N TRP A 282 -9.32 -2.44 -3.50
CA TRP A 282 -9.86 -3.72 -3.04
C TRP A 282 -11.32 -3.89 -3.46
N ASN A 283 -12.15 -2.86 -3.28
CA ASN A 283 -13.58 -2.90 -3.59
C ASN A 283 -13.90 -3.10 -5.07
N THR A 284 -13.04 -2.63 -5.96
CA THR A 284 -13.18 -2.81 -7.40
C THR A 284 -12.61 -4.15 -7.85
N THR A 285 -11.50 -4.59 -7.27
CA THR A 285 -10.79 -5.77 -7.78
C THR A 285 -11.35 -7.12 -7.36
N HIS A 286 -11.88 -7.25 -6.15
CA HIS A 286 -12.47 -8.52 -5.71
C HIS A 286 -13.72 -8.92 -6.50
N LYS A 287 -14.31 -7.99 -7.26
CA LYS A 287 -15.51 -8.22 -8.08
C LYS A 287 -15.21 -8.79 -9.47
N PHE A 288 -13.95 -8.79 -9.91
CA PHE A 288 -13.62 -9.33 -11.24
C PHE A 288 -13.75 -10.84 -11.26
N ASP A 289 -14.64 -11.31 -12.13
CA ASP A 289 -14.90 -12.72 -12.36
C ASP A 289 -13.63 -13.44 -12.86
N HIS A 290 -13.35 -14.61 -12.28
CA HIS A 290 -12.07 -15.31 -12.33
C HIS A 290 -11.87 -16.13 -13.62
N HIS A 291 -12.79 -16.03 -14.58
CA HIS A 291 -12.86 -16.94 -15.73
C HIS A 291 -11.96 -16.55 -16.93
N LEU A 292 -11.22 -15.44 -16.88
CA LEU A 292 -10.34 -15.00 -17.97
C LEU A 292 -8.85 -15.20 -17.62
N THR A 293 -8.39 -16.44 -17.71
CA THR A 293 -6.98 -16.82 -17.59
C THR A 293 -6.31 -16.83 -18.96
N TRP A 294 -6.02 -15.65 -19.51
CA TRP A 294 -4.97 -15.57 -20.52
C TRP A 294 -3.66 -15.38 -19.76
N VAL A 295 -2.86 -16.45 -19.66
CA VAL A 295 -1.52 -16.38 -19.08
C VAL A 295 -0.58 -15.88 -20.18
N LEU A 296 -0.08 -14.66 -20.01
CA LEU A 296 0.98 -14.08 -20.81
C LEU A 296 2.19 -13.94 -19.89
N ASP A 297 3.38 -14.29 -20.39
CA ASP A 297 4.63 -14.26 -19.62
C ASP A 297 4.95 -12.86 -19.10
N ASP A 298 5.44 -12.82 -17.85
CA ASP A 298 5.97 -11.59 -17.24
C ASP A 298 7.12 -11.04 -18.10
N ARG A 299 7.02 -9.75 -18.46
CA ARG A 299 8.06 -9.07 -19.25
C ARG A 299 8.90 -8.16 -18.36
N GLY A 300 10.20 -8.15 -18.63
CA GLY A 300 11.09 -7.11 -18.10
C GLY A 300 10.66 -5.74 -18.60
N ILE A 301 10.73 -4.73 -17.75
CA ILE A 301 10.38 -3.35 -18.09
C ILE A 301 11.70 -2.60 -18.35
N PRO A 302 11.81 -1.84 -19.44
CA PRO A 302 12.98 -0.97 -19.66
C PRO A 302 13.07 0.06 -18.52
N GLU A 303 14.29 0.31 -18.04
CA GLU A 303 14.52 1.19 -16.89
C GLU A 303 13.91 2.58 -17.10
N PRO A 304 13.27 3.17 -16.07
CA PRO A 304 12.84 4.56 -16.11
C PRO A 304 14.00 5.50 -16.43
N VAL A 305 13.70 6.56 -17.19
CA VAL A 305 14.64 7.68 -17.33
C VAL A 305 14.69 8.42 -16.00
N GLU A 306 15.87 8.49 -15.38
CA GLU A 306 16.06 9.25 -14.15
C GLU A 306 15.81 10.74 -14.40
N PHE A 307 14.96 11.35 -13.58
CA PHE A 307 14.74 12.79 -13.59
C PHE A 307 15.41 13.39 -12.34
N LEU A 308 16.38 14.29 -12.55
CA LEU A 308 17.06 15.00 -11.47
C LEU A 308 16.32 16.31 -11.18
N PHE A 309 15.73 16.43 -9.99
CA PHE A 309 14.99 17.62 -9.56
C PHE A 309 15.85 18.88 -9.47
N ASP A 310 17.12 18.75 -9.07
CA ASP A 310 17.97 19.89 -8.70
C ASP A 310 18.57 20.65 -9.89
N GLN A 311 18.39 20.18 -11.13
CA GLN A 311 19.03 20.79 -12.31
C GLN A 311 18.06 21.47 -13.27
N ALA A 312 16.74 21.27 -13.12
CA ALA A 312 15.75 21.88 -13.99
C ALA A 312 15.37 23.27 -13.43
N LEU A 313 15.55 24.32 -14.24
CA LEU A 313 14.99 25.63 -13.90
C LEU A 313 13.45 25.51 -13.85
N PRO A 314 12.75 26.26 -12.97
CA PRO A 314 11.29 26.16 -12.80
C PRO A 314 10.47 26.36 -14.08
N TRP A 315 11.07 26.96 -15.11
CA TRP A 315 10.42 27.38 -16.36
C TRP A 315 10.82 26.52 -17.57
N THR A 316 11.75 25.58 -17.40
CA THR A 316 12.15 24.71 -18.51
C THR A 316 11.02 23.72 -18.79
N ARG A 317 10.28 23.96 -19.87
CA ARG A 317 9.35 22.97 -20.41
C ARG A 317 10.14 21.68 -20.67
N PRO A 318 9.66 20.50 -20.25
CA PRO A 318 10.38 19.27 -20.45
C PRO A 318 10.63 19.04 -21.96
N SER A 319 11.84 18.59 -22.29
CA SER A 319 12.07 17.82 -23.52
C SER A 319 11.12 16.61 -23.48
N PRO A 320 10.52 16.20 -24.60
CA PRO A 320 9.33 15.35 -24.58
C PRO A 320 9.53 14.07 -23.76
N LEU A 321 8.61 13.89 -22.82
CA LEU A 321 8.47 12.71 -21.98
C LEU A 321 8.24 11.46 -22.84
N TRP A 322 8.56 10.31 -22.24
CA TRP A 322 8.33 8.92 -22.66
C TRP A 322 7.16 8.62 -23.64
N THR A 323 6.07 9.38 -23.62
CA THR A 323 4.91 9.22 -24.52
C THR A 323 5.28 9.31 -26.00
N GLU A 324 6.29 10.08 -26.39
CA GLU A 324 6.73 10.13 -27.80
C GLU A 324 7.49 8.86 -28.24
N ARG A 325 8.15 8.15 -27.32
CA ARG A 325 8.87 6.90 -27.65
C ARG A 325 7.96 5.69 -27.85
N HIS A 326 6.78 5.67 -27.22
CA HIS A 326 5.81 4.60 -27.46
C HIS A 326 4.99 4.80 -28.74
N ASN A 327 4.80 6.05 -29.17
CA ASN A 327 4.11 6.37 -30.42
C ASN A 327 5.03 6.25 -31.64
N ALA A 328 6.36 6.34 -31.44
CA ALA A 328 7.35 6.00 -32.45
C ALA A 328 7.56 4.47 -32.46
N GLY A 329 6.84 3.77 -33.34
CA GLY A 329 6.77 2.32 -33.36
C GLY A 329 8.12 1.58 -33.44
N GLU A 330 8.44 0.86 -32.37
CA GLU A 330 9.06 -0.46 -32.49
C GLU A 330 7.95 -1.51 -32.43
N TYR A 331 7.31 -1.71 -33.58
CA TYR A 331 6.93 -3.05 -34.01
C TYR A 331 8.22 -3.86 -34.18
N LEU A 332 8.63 -4.57 -33.13
CA LEU A 332 9.45 -5.77 -33.21
C LEU A 332 8.46 -6.89 -32.81
N GLY A 333 8.07 -7.79 -33.71
CA GLY A 333 8.97 -8.75 -34.33
C GLY A 333 9.01 -9.98 -33.43
#